data_AF-A0A7Y5RJ60-F1
#
_entry.id   AF-A0A7Y5RJ60-F1
#
_cell.length_a   1.000
_cell.length_b   1.000
_cell.length_c   1.000
_cell.angle_alpha   90.00
_cell.angle_beta   90.00
_cell.angle_gamma   90.00
#
_symmetry.space_group_name_H-M   'P 1'
#
loop_
_entity.id
_entity.type
_entity.pdbx_description
1 polymer ?
#
loop_
_entity_poly.entity_id
_entity_poly.type
_entity_poly.pdbx_seq_one_letter_code
_entity_poly.pdbx_strand_id
1 'polypeptide(L)'
;ARDERYVNVGFWSSVPIEPGAAVGDVNRRIEAEVTRLGGHKSLYSDAYYDEATFARLYGGHGYAPVKDRYDPRGRLPTLYEKAVQAR
;
A
#
# COMPACT_ATOMS: atom_id res chain seq x y z
N ALA A 1 8.92 4.83 17.00
CA ALA A 1 9.46 4.42 18.32
C ALA A 1 8.32 4.24 19.32
N ARG A 2 8.46 3.51 20.44
CA ARG A 2 7.33 3.12 21.31
C ARG A 2 6.56 4.28 21.98
N ASP A 3 6.99 5.53 21.83
CA ASP A 3 6.35 6.73 22.39
C ASP A 3 6.05 7.84 21.36
N GLU A 4 6.04 7.49 20.07
CA GLU A 4 5.79 8.45 19.00
C GLU A 4 4.28 8.71 18.85
N ARG A 5 3.86 9.95 19.05
CA ARG A 5 2.47 10.37 18.81
C ARG A 5 2.23 10.39 17.31
N TYR A 6 1.18 9.71 16.88
CA TYR A 6 0.73 9.72 15.49
C TYR A 6 -0.71 10.19 15.39
N VAL A 7 -1.07 10.69 14.21
CA VAL A 7 -2.46 10.98 13.87
C VAL A 7 -2.90 9.97 12.83
N ASN A 8 -4.07 9.38 13.03
CA ASN A 8 -4.73 8.57 12.01
C ASN A 8 -5.75 9.44 11.28
N VAL A 9 -5.65 9.51 9.96
CA VAL A 9 -6.55 10.30 9.10
C VAL A 9 -7.14 9.37 8.04
N GLY A 10 -8.45 9.42 7.89
CA GLY A 10 -9.19 8.68 6.87
C GLY A 10 -9.98 9.62 5.97
N PHE A 11 -9.97 9.36 4.67
CA PHE A 11 -10.83 10.01 3.70
C PHE A 11 -12.05 9.11 3.47
N TRP A 12 -13.24 9.61 3.81
CA TRP A 12 -14.50 8.94 3.55
C TRP A 12 -15.20 9.62 2.35
N SER A 13 -15.77 8.80 1.46
CA SER A 13 -16.40 9.20 0.19
C SER A 13 -15.44 9.30 -1.02
N SER A 14 -16.03 9.49 -2.19
CA SER A 14 -15.37 9.72 -3.46
C SER A 14 -15.25 11.21 -3.77
N VAL A 15 -14.31 11.54 -4.65
CA VAL A 15 -14.19 12.84 -5.30
C VAL A 15 -14.35 12.66 -6.82
N PRO A 16 -14.81 13.67 -7.56
CA PRO A 16 -14.85 13.61 -9.02
C PRO A 16 -13.46 13.34 -9.61
N ILE A 17 -13.43 12.63 -10.74
CA ILE A 17 -12.23 12.53 -11.56
C ILE A 17 -12.22 13.76 -12.47
N GLU A 18 -11.28 14.67 -12.23
CA GLU A 18 -11.14 15.90 -13.00
C GLU A 18 -10.77 15.62 -14.47
N PRO A 19 -11.12 16.50 -15.42
CA PRO A 19 -10.70 16.35 -16.82
C PRO A 19 -9.19 16.18 -16.95
N GLY A 20 -8.77 15.08 -17.59
CA GLY A 20 -7.35 14.73 -17.78
C GLY A 20 -6.73 13.92 -16.63
N ALA A 21 -7.45 13.67 -15.54
CA ALA A 21 -7.02 12.75 -14.48
C ALA A 21 -7.52 11.32 -14.74
N ALA A 22 -6.85 10.36 -14.10
CA ALA A 22 -7.20 8.95 -14.12
C ALA A 22 -7.67 8.46 -12.74
N VAL A 23 -8.36 7.31 -12.74
CA VAL A 23 -8.70 6.59 -11.50
C VAL A 23 -7.43 6.35 -10.69
N GLY A 24 -7.47 6.71 -9.41
CA GLY A 24 -6.35 6.52 -8.48
C GLY A 24 -5.37 7.69 -8.38
N ASP A 25 -5.44 8.71 -9.24
CA ASP A 25 -4.49 9.84 -9.19
C ASP A 25 -4.51 10.57 -7.84
N VAL A 26 -5.71 10.76 -7.27
CA VAL A 26 -5.86 11.34 -5.93
C VAL A 26 -5.25 10.43 -4.86
N ASN A 27 -5.43 9.11 -4.96
CA ASN A 27 -4.84 8.16 -4.03
C ASN A 27 -3.31 8.14 -4.15
N ARG A 28 -2.74 8.18 -5.36
CA ARG A 28 -1.29 8.28 -5.57
C ARG A 28 -0.72 9.55 -4.94
N ARG A 29 -1.41 10.68 -5.05
CA ARG A 29 -1.02 11.93 -4.38
C ARG A 29 -1.03 11.81 -2.86
N ILE A 30 -2.07 11.17 -2.30
CA ILE A 30 -2.14 10.90 -0.86
C ILE A 30 -1.00 9.97 -0.42
N GLU A 31 -0.74 8.89 -1.16
CA GLU A 31 0.35 7.94 -0.90
C GLU A 31 1.73 8.59 -0.92
N ALA A 32 1.97 9.46 -1.91
CA ALA A 32 3.20 10.25 -1.99
C ALA A 32 3.37 11.15 -0.78
N GLU A 33 2.31 11.83 -0.33
CA GLU A 33 2.36 12.72 0.83
C GLU A 33 2.55 11.94 2.14
N VAL A 34 1.84 10.82 2.33
CA VAL A 34 2.05 9.92 3.47
C VAL A 34 3.49 9.44 3.51
N THR A 35 4.05 9.01 2.38
CA THR A 35 5.45 8.56 2.30
C THR A 35 6.43 9.70 2.59
N ARG A 36 6.19 10.90 2.06
CA ARG A 36 7.01 12.10 2.30
C ARG A 36 7.07 12.48 3.78
N LEU A 37 5.96 12.30 4.49
CA LEU A 37 5.85 12.56 5.94
C LEU A 37 6.43 11.42 6.80
N GLY A 38 6.98 10.36 6.20
CA GLY A 38 7.42 9.17 6.93
C GLY A 38 6.27 8.37 7.55
N GLY A 39 5.04 8.63 7.09
CA GLY A 39 3.83 7.95 7.53
C GLY A 39 3.67 6.57 6.89
N HIS A 40 2.62 5.88 7.32
CA HIS A 40 2.31 4.53 6.86
C HIS A 40 0.84 4.44 6.48
N LYS A 41 0.55 4.12 5.21
CA LYS A 41 -0.83 3.90 4.75
C LYS A 41 -1.29 2.50 5.14
N SER A 42 -2.48 2.38 5.70
CA SER A 42 -3.13 1.07 5.90
C SER A 42 -3.57 0.47 4.57
N LEU A 43 -3.32 -0.83 4.37
CA LEU A 43 -3.68 -1.58 3.15
C LEU A 43 -5.14 -2.08 3.15
N TYR A 44 -6.06 -1.30 3.70
CA TYR A 44 -7.49 -1.62 3.73
C TYR A 44 -8.22 -1.11 2.48
N SER A 45 -7.71 -0.04 1.86
CA SER A 45 -8.21 0.53 0.61
C SER A 45 -7.25 0.29 -0.55
N ASP A 46 -7.66 0.64 -1.76
CA ASP A 46 -6.81 0.59 -2.96
C ASP A 46 -5.41 1.16 -2.69
N ALA A 47 -4.38 0.44 -3.13
CA ALA A 47 -3.00 0.88 -3.09
C ALA A 47 -2.44 1.00 -4.51
N TYR A 48 -1.68 2.06 -4.79
CA TYR A 48 -1.22 2.39 -6.15
C TYR A 48 0.31 2.44 -6.29
N TYR A 49 1.04 1.90 -5.32
CA TYR A 49 2.50 1.80 -5.33
C TYR A 49 2.99 0.86 -6.44
N ASP A 50 4.16 1.18 -7.00
CA ASP A 50 4.92 0.18 -7.76
C ASP A 50 5.46 -0.91 -6.81
N GLU A 51 5.85 -2.05 -7.37
CA GLU A 51 6.28 -3.22 -6.62
C GLU A 51 7.52 -2.97 -5.74
N ALA A 52 8.49 -2.20 -6.25
CA ALA A 52 9.71 -1.92 -5.51
C ALA A 52 9.44 -1.00 -4.31
N THR A 53 8.62 0.03 -4.51
CA THR A 53 8.16 0.92 -3.44
C THR A 53 7.31 0.15 -2.42
N PHE A 54 6.40 -0.69 -2.88
CA PHE A 54 5.56 -1.51 -2.00
C PHE A 54 6.41 -2.48 -1.16
N ALA A 55 7.36 -3.17 -1.78
CA ALA A 55 8.27 -4.08 -1.09
C ALA A 55 9.04 -3.35 0.01
N ARG A 56 9.58 -2.16 -0.28
CA ARG A 56 10.28 -1.32 0.72
C ARG A 56 9.39 -0.92 1.90
N LEU A 57 8.10 -0.65 1.66
CA LEU A 57 7.17 -0.15 2.67
C LEU A 57 6.48 -1.25 3.50
N TYR A 58 6.17 -2.42 2.90
CA TYR A 58 5.23 -3.39 3.49
C TYR A 58 5.71 -4.84 3.54
N GLY A 59 6.69 -5.23 2.73
CA GLY A 59 7.12 -6.63 2.61
C GLY A 59 8.52 -6.88 3.12
N GLY A 60 9.42 -5.94 2.83
CA GLY A 60 10.87 -6.01 3.06
C GLY A 60 11.44 -7.41 2.85
N HIS A 61 12.43 -7.75 3.68
CA HIS A 61 12.94 -9.11 3.81
C HIS A 61 12.10 -9.98 4.78
N GLY A 62 11.07 -9.43 5.41
CA GLY A 62 10.30 -10.12 6.45
C GLY A 62 9.20 -11.02 5.91
N TYR A 63 8.54 -10.62 4.81
CA TYR A 63 7.41 -11.38 4.25
C TYR A 63 7.84 -12.61 3.44
N ALA A 64 8.90 -12.50 2.64
CA ALA A 64 9.32 -13.57 1.74
C ALA A 64 9.61 -14.91 2.46
N PRO A 65 10.31 -14.94 3.62
CA PRO A 65 10.52 -16.19 4.37
C PRO A 65 9.21 -16.82 4.88
N VAL A 66 8.21 -15.99 5.21
CA VAL A 66 6.89 -16.47 5.65
C VAL A 66 6.15 -17.09 4.46
N LYS A 67 6.15 -16.42 3.30
CA LYS A 67 5.52 -16.94 2.08
C LYS A 67 6.14 -18.27 1.65
N ASP A 68 7.47 -18.37 1.67
CA ASP A 68 8.19 -19.59 1.32
C ASP A 68 7.87 -20.74 2.29
N ARG A 69 7.86 -20.47 3.60
CA ARG A 69 7.56 -21.50 4.61
C ARG A 69 6.13 -22.05 4.51
N TYR A 70 5.14 -21.20 4.24
CA TYR A 70 3.72 -21.57 4.35
C TYR A 70 3.01 -21.75 3.02
N ASP A 71 3.57 -21.25 1.91
CA ASP A 71 3.08 -21.48 0.56
C ASP A 71 4.24 -21.61 -0.45
N PRO A 72 5.09 -22.65 -0.30
CA PRO A 72 6.30 -22.84 -1.11
C PRO A 72 6.00 -23.10 -2.59
N ARG A 73 4.75 -23.42 -2.94
CA ARG A 73 4.33 -23.65 -4.33
C ARG A 73 3.61 -22.43 -4.94
N GLY A 74 3.52 -21.32 -4.20
CA GLY A 74 2.93 -20.09 -4.72
C GLY A 74 1.45 -20.20 -5.08
N ARG A 75 0.66 -20.98 -4.34
CA ARG A 75 -0.78 -21.14 -4.62
C ARG A 75 -1.59 -19.89 -4.32
N LEU A 76 -1.17 -19.11 -3.34
CA LEU A 76 -1.82 -17.87 -2.93
C LEU A 76 -1.07 -16.66 -3.50
N PRO A 77 -1.79 -15.56 -3.80
CA PRO A 77 -1.18 -14.30 -4.18
C PRO A 77 -0.14 -13.85 -3.16
N THR A 78 0.90 -13.20 -3.65
CA THR A 78 1.82 -12.39 -2.84
C THR A 78 1.07 -11.21 -2.22
N LEU A 79 1.69 -10.58 -1.22
CA LEU A 79 1.11 -9.39 -0.59
C LEU A 79 0.89 -8.26 -1.61
N TYR A 80 1.79 -8.10 -2.58
CA TYR A 80 1.69 -7.08 -3.62
C TYR A 80 0.55 -7.39 -4.61
N GLU A 81 0.47 -8.62 -5.10
CA GLU A 81 -0.61 -9.06 -6.00
C GLU A 81 -1.99 -8.84 -5.36
N LYS A 82 -2.11 -9.21 -4.08
CA LYS A 82 -3.35 -8.99 -3.33
C LYS A 82 -3.66 -7.50 -3.13
N ALA A 83 -2.70 -6.73 -2.64
CA ALA A 83 -2.96 -5.38 -2.12
C ALA A 83 -2.99 -4.30 -3.22
N VAL A 84 -2.25 -4.48 -4.31
CA VAL A 84 -2.10 -3.49 -5.39
C VAL A 84 -2.77 -3.96 -6.67
N GLN A 85 -2.60 -5.24 -7.04
CA GLN A 85 -3.16 -5.76 -8.29
C GLN A 85 -4.59 -6.29 -8.15
N ALA A 86 -5.10 -6.40 -6.92
CA ALA A 86 -6.40 -7.01 -6.61
C ALA A 86 -6.58 -8.41 -7.23
N ARG A 87 -5.53 -9.24 -7.16
CA ARG A 87 -5.47 -10.62 -7.66
C ARG A 87 -5.45 -11.66 -6.54
#